data_AF-A0A2A3JZ15-F1
#
_entry.id   AF-A0A2A3JZ15-F1
#
_cell.length_a   1.000
_cell.length_b   1.000
_cell.length_c   1.000
_cell.angle_alpha   90.00
_cell.angle_beta   90.00
_cell.angle_gamma   90.00
#
_symmetry.space_group_name_H-M   'P 1'
#
loop_
_entity.id
_entity.type
_entity.pdbx_description
1 polymer ?
#
loop_
_entity_poly.entity_id
_entity_poly.type
_entity_poly.pdbx_seq_one_letter_code
_entity_poly.pdbx_strand_id
1 'polypeptide(L)'
;MAFRCSASEKARLEAEARRARRPLAELLRERLPLVRSGHRKVVPEADPDLLVALSRIGANLNQIARALNAARKLEVYDRLDTLAIAASLVAIERQLDGLREDGRS
;
A
#
# COMPACT_ATOMS: atom_id res chain seq x y z
N MET A 1 9.44 -10.56 18.81
CA MET A 1 8.27 -9.67 18.92
C MET A 1 8.61 -8.52 19.85
N ALA A 2 8.35 -7.28 19.46
CA ALA A 2 8.43 -6.12 20.34
C ALA A 2 7.01 -5.59 20.58
N PHE A 3 6.61 -5.45 21.84
CA PHE A 3 5.35 -4.84 22.24
C PHE A 3 5.65 -3.51 22.94
N ARG A 4 4.82 -2.49 22.68
CA ARG A 4 4.92 -1.23 23.41
C ARG A 4 4.24 -1.40 24.76
N CYS A 5 4.98 -1.12 25.82
CA CYS A 5 4.48 -1.01 27.19
C CYS A 5 5.16 0.17 27.86
N SER A 6 4.52 0.72 28.88
CA SER A 6 5.13 1.68 29.79
C SER A 6 6.16 1.00 30.70
N ALA A 7 7.04 1.80 31.31
CA ALA A 7 8.06 1.30 32.23
C ALA A 7 7.45 0.60 33.47
N SER A 8 6.31 1.10 33.97
CA SER A 8 5.60 0.52 35.11
C SER A 8 4.94 -0.83 34.76
N GLU A 9 4.37 -0.96 33.57
CA GLU A 9 3.83 -2.22 33.07
C GLU A 9 4.93 -3.28 32.90
N LYS A 10 6.07 -2.89 32.33
CA LYS A 10 7.23 -3.79 32.22
C LYS A 10 7.69 -4.29 33.59
N ALA A 11 7.83 -3.41 34.57
CA ALA A 11 8.27 -3.77 35.91
C ALA A 11 7.31 -4.76 36.60
N ARG A 12 5.99 -4.59 36.41
CA ARG A 12 4.96 -5.51 36.92
C ARG A 12 5.07 -6.89 36.30
N LEU A 13 5.26 -6.97 34.98
CA LEU A 13 5.41 -8.23 34.25
C LEU A 13 6.69 -8.97 34.67
N GLU A 14 7.80 -8.26 34.84
CA GLU A 14 9.04 -8.85 35.34
C GLU A 14 8.92 -9.37 36.78
N ALA A 15 8.19 -8.65 37.65
CA ALA A 15 7.94 -9.10 39.02
C ALA A 15 7.06 -10.36 39.06
N GLU A 16 6.08 -10.46 38.17
CA GLU A 16 5.25 -11.66 38.01
C GLU A 16 6.07 -12.86 37.52
N ALA A 17 6.94 -12.67 36.52
CA ALA A 17 7.84 -13.71 36.04
C ALA A 17 8.80 -14.22 37.11
N ARG A 18 9.36 -13.31 37.92
CA ARG A 18 10.22 -13.67 39.05
C ARG A 18 9.48 -14.49 40.10
N ARG A 19 8.25 -14.11 40.46
CA ARG A 19 7.41 -14.86 41.41
C ARG A 19 7.07 -16.26 40.89
N ALA A 20 6.78 -16.37 39.59
CA ALA A 20 6.48 -17.63 38.94
C ALA A 20 7.72 -18.51 38.67
N ARG A 21 8.94 -18.00 38.91
CA ARG A 21 10.23 -18.65 38.57
C ARG A 21 10.29 -19.13 37.10
N ARG A 22 9.71 -18.34 36.20
CA ARG A 22 9.65 -18.66 34.76
C ARG A 22 10.21 -17.49 33.95
N PRO A 23 10.80 -17.76 32.77
CA PRO A 23 11.19 -16.70 31.85
C PRO A 23 9.99 -15.84 31.45
N LEU A 24 10.14 -14.52 31.48
CA LEU A 24 9.08 -13.58 31.08
C LEU A 24 8.55 -13.86 29.67
N ALA A 25 9.43 -14.25 28.74
CA ALA A 25 9.06 -14.58 27.37
C ALA A 25 8.11 -15.79 27.27
N GLU A 26 8.17 -16.72 28.22
CA GLU A 26 7.30 -17.89 28.27
C GLU A 26 5.90 -17.49 28.74
N LEU A 27 5.80 -16.71 29.82
CA LEU A 27 4.54 -16.15 30.29
C LEU A 27 3.87 -15.25 29.25
N LEU A 28 4.64 -14.42 28.54
CA LEU A 28 4.10 -13.57 27.48
C LEU A 28 3.53 -14.40 26.32
N ARG A 29 4.19 -15.51 25.94
CA ARG A 29 3.69 -16.41 24.89
C ARG A 29 2.38 -17.12 25.28
N GLU A 30 2.19 -17.42 26.56
CA GLU A 30 0.95 -18.02 27.07
C GLU A 30 -0.18 -16.99 27.22
N ARG A 31 0.15 -15.75 27.58
CA ARG A 31 -0.82 -14.71 27.95
C ARG A 31 -1.23 -13.80 26.80
N LEU A 32 -0.38 -13.61 25.81
CA LEU A 32 -0.79 -12.96 24.57
C LEU A 32 -1.53 -14.02 23.75
N PRO A 33 -2.85 -13.88 23.50
CA PRO A 33 -3.49 -14.66 22.46
C PRO A 33 -2.64 -14.47 21.21
N LEU A 34 -2.19 -15.58 20.59
CA LEU A 34 -1.45 -15.64 19.33
C LEU A 34 -1.83 -14.43 18.50
N VAL A 35 -0.94 -13.44 18.45
CA VAL A 35 -1.26 -12.08 18.03
C VAL A 35 -2.02 -12.18 16.72
N ARG A 36 -3.34 -11.89 16.76
CA ARG A 36 -4.07 -11.61 15.55
C ARG A 36 -3.44 -10.34 15.02
N SER A 37 -2.47 -10.54 14.13
CA SER A 37 -1.87 -9.51 13.29
C SER A 37 -3.02 -8.61 12.88
N GLY A 38 -2.89 -7.32 13.22
CA GLY A 38 -3.99 -6.36 13.19
C GLY A 38 -4.84 -6.57 11.95
N HIS A 39 -6.15 -6.72 12.17
CA HIS A 39 -7.18 -6.96 11.16
C HIS A 39 -6.64 -6.76 9.75
N ARG A 40 -6.24 -7.84 9.07
CA ARG A 40 -5.97 -7.78 7.64
C ARG A 40 -7.25 -7.20 7.06
N LYS A 41 -7.19 -5.95 6.60
CA LYS A 41 -8.32 -5.30 5.94
C LYS A 41 -8.75 -6.31 4.89
N VAL A 42 -10.01 -6.75 4.94
CA VAL A 42 -10.54 -7.63 3.91
C VAL A 42 -10.46 -6.79 2.64
N VAL A 43 -9.44 -7.07 1.83
CA VAL A 43 -9.30 -6.46 0.52
C VAL A 43 -10.35 -7.17 -0.32
N PRO A 44 -11.31 -6.44 -0.89
CA PRO A 44 -12.26 -7.04 -1.82
C PRO A 44 -11.48 -7.83 -2.87
N GLU A 45 -11.92 -9.06 -3.13
CA GLU A 45 -11.38 -9.84 -4.23
C GLU A 45 -11.71 -9.09 -5.53
N ALA A 46 -10.67 -8.76 -6.31
CA ALA A 46 -10.80 -8.03 -7.56
C ALA A 46 -10.29 -8.93 -8.68
N ASP A 47 -10.94 -8.83 -9.84
CA ASP A 47 -10.55 -9.57 -11.04
C ASP A 47 -9.06 -9.28 -11.36
N PRO A 48 -8.19 -10.31 -11.41
CA PRO A 48 -6.77 -10.15 -11.75
C PRO A 48 -6.54 -9.44 -13.09
N ASP A 49 -7.38 -9.66 -14.09
CA ASP A 49 -7.23 -9.05 -15.42
C ASP A 49 -7.54 -7.54 -15.36
N LEU A 50 -8.54 -7.16 -14.55
CA LEU A 50 -8.86 -5.76 -14.27
C LEU A 50 -7.72 -5.06 -13.50
N LEU A 51 -7.08 -5.75 -12.56
CA LEU A 51 -5.90 -5.23 -11.85
C LEU A 51 -4.71 -5.02 -12.79
N VAL A 52 -4.47 -5.96 -13.72
CA VAL A 52 -3.40 -5.84 -14.72
C VAL A 52 -3.67 -4.66 -15.66
N ALA A 53 -4.90 -4.51 -16.14
CA ALA A 53 -5.27 -3.41 -17.01
C ALA A 53 -5.14 -2.04 -16.31
N LEU A 54 -5.61 -1.93 -15.07
CA LEU A 54 -5.45 -0.73 -14.26
C LEU A 54 -3.97 -0.38 -14.00
N SER A 55 -3.13 -1.39 -13.74
CA SER A 55 -1.68 -1.22 -13.55
C SER A 55 -1.01 -0.63 -14.80
N ARG A 56 -1.38 -1.11 -16.01
CA ARG A 56 -0.87 -0.58 -17.28
C ARG A 56 -1.26 0.89 -17.48
N ILE A 57 -2.50 1.26 -17.14
CA ILE A 57 -2.95 2.65 -17.19
C ILE A 57 -2.12 3.52 -16.22
N GLY A 58 -1.91 3.06 -14.99
CA GLY A 58 -1.07 3.76 -14.02
C GLY A 58 0.38 3.93 -14.49
N ALA A 59 0.96 2.93 -15.15
CA ALA A 59 2.29 3.03 -15.73
C ALA A 59 2.39 4.12 -16.81
N ASN A 60 1.39 4.23 -17.68
CA ASN A 60 1.32 5.26 -18.72
C ASN A 60 1.21 6.67 -18.10
N LEU A 61 0.33 6.86 -17.11
CA LEU A 61 0.22 8.13 -16.38
C LEU A 61 1.54 8.52 -15.72
N ASN A 62 2.25 7.56 -15.13
CA ASN A 62 3.55 7.82 -14.51
C ASN A 62 4.65 8.15 -15.53
N GLN A 63 4.56 7.67 -16.77
CA GLN A 63 5.47 8.08 -17.84
C GLN A 63 5.20 9.54 -18.25
N ILE A 64 3.93 9.91 -18.44
CA ILE A 64 3.54 11.30 -18.74
C ILE A 64 4.01 12.24 -17.62
N ALA A 65 3.75 11.90 -16.36
CA ALA A 65 4.16 12.70 -15.22
C ALA A 65 5.68 12.87 -15.14
N ARG A 66 6.45 11.82 -15.44
CA ARG A 66 7.93 11.90 -15.49
C ARG A 66 8.40 12.80 -16.62
N ALA A 67 7.82 12.69 -17.81
CA ALA A 67 8.16 13.56 -18.95
C ALA A 67 7.87 15.04 -18.63
N LEU A 68 6.70 15.34 -18.07
CA LEU A 68 6.33 16.69 -17.65
C LEU A 68 7.25 17.24 -16.55
N ASN A 69 7.58 16.44 -15.54
CA ASN A 69 8.49 16.86 -14.47
C ASN A 69 9.92 17.10 -14.98
N ALA A 70 10.40 16.28 -15.93
CA ALA A 70 11.70 16.45 -16.56
C ALA A 70 11.74 17.75 -17.39
N ALA A 71 10.72 18.00 -18.21
CA ALA A 71 10.60 19.24 -18.98
C ALA A 71 10.52 20.48 -18.08
N ARG A 72 9.78 20.40 -16.97
CA ARG A 72 9.74 21.46 -15.96
C ARG A 72 11.11 21.74 -15.34
N LYS A 73 11.82 20.69 -14.92
CA LYS A 73 13.14 20.84 -14.30
C LYS A 73 14.17 21.48 -15.24
N LEU A 74 14.04 21.22 -16.53
CA LEU A 74 14.92 21.72 -17.58
C LEU A 74 14.41 23.03 -18.23
N GLU A 75 13.26 23.56 -17.77
CA GLU A 75 12.56 24.73 -18.33
C GLU A 75 12.30 24.68 -19.85
N VAL A 76 12.15 23.48 -20.41
CA VAL A 76 11.96 23.22 -21.85
C VAL A 76 10.54 22.73 -22.16
N TYR A 77 9.54 23.47 -21.68
CA TYR A 77 8.14 23.13 -21.91
C TYR A 77 7.73 23.20 -23.39
N ASP A 78 8.43 24.03 -24.17
CA ASP A 78 8.29 24.16 -25.62
C ASP A 78 8.65 22.88 -26.39
N ARG A 79 9.43 21.98 -25.78
CA ARG A 79 9.82 20.69 -26.37
C ARG A 79 8.85 19.56 -26.05
N LEU A 80 7.80 19.81 -25.27
CA LEU A 80 6.77 18.82 -25.00
C LEU A 80 5.83 18.69 -26.19
N ASP A 81 5.66 17.46 -26.68
CA ASP A 81 4.62 17.15 -27.66
C ASP A 81 3.26 17.09 -26.96
N THR A 82 2.62 18.26 -26.88
CA THR A 82 1.31 18.43 -26.21
C THR A 82 0.20 17.64 -26.91
N LEU A 83 0.31 17.43 -28.22
CA LEU A 83 -0.65 16.63 -28.99
C LEU A 83 -0.51 15.14 -28.64
N ALA A 84 0.72 14.62 -28.58
CA ALA A 84 0.95 13.24 -28.16
C ALA A 84 0.51 13.00 -26.71
N ILE A 85 0.71 13.96 -25.81
CA ILE A 85 0.23 13.89 -24.43
C ILE A 85 -1.30 13.87 -24.40
N ALA A 86 -1.97 14.78 -25.11
CA ALA A 86 -3.43 14.81 -25.17
C ALA A 86 -4.02 13.52 -25.75
N ALA A 87 -3.44 13.00 -26.83
CA ALA A 87 -3.87 11.73 -27.43
C ALA A 87 -3.71 10.55 -26.46
N SER A 88 -2.62 10.53 -25.68
CA SER A 88 -2.38 9.51 -24.66
C SER A 88 -3.40 9.59 -23.53
N LEU A 89 -3.79 10.80 -23.11
CA LEU A 89 -4.82 11.00 -22.09
C LEU A 89 -6.20 10.52 -22.56
N VAL A 90 -6.59 10.84 -23.79
CA VAL A 90 -7.85 10.34 -24.39
C VAL A 90 -7.86 8.82 -24.50
N ALA A 91 -6.74 8.21 -24.88
CA ALA A 91 -6.62 6.75 -24.93
C ALA A 91 -6.80 6.12 -23.55
N ILE A 92 -6.20 6.72 -22.50
CA ILE A 92 -6.35 6.28 -21.12
C ILE A 92 -7.81 6.39 -20.64
N GLU A 93 -8.48 7.50 -20.95
CA GLU A 93 -9.90 7.70 -20.61
C GLU A 93 -10.77 6.60 -21.21
N ARG A 94 -10.60 6.30 -22.50
CA ARG A 94 -11.34 5.21 -23.17
C ARG A 94 -11.06 3.83 -22.57
N GLN A 95 -9.81 3.55 -22.19
CA GLN A 95 -9.46 2.30 -21.52
C GLN A 95 -10.10 2.19 -20.14
N LEU A 96 -10.17 3.30 -19.39
CA LEU A 96 -10.86 3.34 -18.10
C LEU A 96 -12.36 3.12 -18.24
N ASP A 97 -12.99 3.71 -19.25
CA ASP A 97 -14.42 3.51 -19.49
C ASP A 97 -14.73 2.04 -19.81
N GLY A 98 -13.92 1.39 -20.66
CA GLY A 98 -14.03 -0.06 -20.92
C GLY A 98 -13.92 -0.90 -19.65
N LEU A 99 -12.92 -0.64 -18.80
CA LEU A 99 -12.78 -1.38 -17.54
C LEU A 99 -13.96 -1.17 -16.57
N ARG A 100 -14.62 -0.01 -16.62
CA ARG A 100 -15.81 0.27 -15.79
C ARG A 100 -17.06 -0.41 -16.32
N GLU A 101 -17.11 -0.74 -17.60
CA GLU A 101 -18.18 -1.54 -18.22
C GLU A 101 -17.95 -3.02 -17.93
N ASP A 102 -16.72 -3.51 -18.09
CA ASP A 102 -16.33 -4.89 -17.78
C ASP A 102 -16.58 -5.22 -16.30
N GLY A 103 -16.18 -4.34 -15.38
CA GLY A 103 -16.39 -4.55 -13.94
C GLY A 103 -17.85 -4.40 -13.47
N ARG A 104 -18.79 -4.05 -14.35
CA ARG A 104 -20.24 -3.99 -14.08
C ARG A 104 -21.01 -5.21 -14.62
N SER A 105 -20.36 -6.05 -15.43
CA SER A 105 -20.93 -7.25 -16.05
C SER A 105 -20.73 -8.50 -15.18
#